data_AF-D3D5C4-F1
#
_entry.id   AF-D3D5C4-F1
#
_cell.length_a   1.000
_cell.length_b   1.000
_cell.length_c   1.000
_cell.angle_alpha   90.00
_cell.angle_beta   90.00
_cell.angle_gamma   90.00
#
_symmetry.space_group_name_H-M   'P 1'
#
loop_
_entity.id
_entity.type
_entity.pdbx_description
1 polymer ?
#
loop_
_entity_poly.entity_id
_entity_poly.type
_entity_poly.pdbx_seq_one_letter_code
_entity_poly.pdbx_strand_id
1 'polypeptide(L)' 'MSPRPALHSDDDDVLTVDELVTWLRLSESTVLKLLSERAIPARKVGHQWRIRRGRVRDWLDGHE' A
#
# COMPACT_ATOMS: atom_id res chain seq x y z
N MET A 1 8.84 16.16 -13.17
CA MET A 1 9.46 14.93 -12.64
C MET A 1 9.39 15.00 -11.14
N SER A 2 8.49 14.23 -10.52
CA SER A 2 8.24 14.25 -9.07
C SER A 2 9.52 13.90 -8.29
N PRO A 3 9.77 14.56 -7.15
CA PRO A 3 11.08 14.59 -6.51
C PRO A 3 11.45 13.26 -5.84
N ARG A 4 12.76 12.96 -5.86
CA ARG A 4 13.41 11.89 -5.10
C ARG A 4 13.00 11.98 -3.62
N PRO A 5 12.53 10.90 -2.97
CA PRO A 5 12.39 10.92 -1.53
C PRO A 5 13.76 10.74 -0.87
N ALA A 6 13.98 11.58 0.14
CA ALA A 6 15.02 11.41 1.13
C ALA A 6 14.86 10.06 1.86
N LEU A 7 15.92 9.65 2.55
CA LEU A 7 16.05 8.44 3.36
C LEU A 7 14.86 8.27 4.33
N HIS A 8 13.77 7.64 3.89
CA HIS A 8 12.73 7.11 4.77
C HIS A 8 13.10 5.67 5.07
N SER A 9 13.14 5.31 6.35
CA SER A 9 13.20 3.91 6.75
C SER A 9 12.07 3.17 6.02
N ASP A 10 12.40 2.11 5.27
CA ASP A 10 11.55 1.31 4.37
C ASP A 10 10.15 0.94 4.93
N ASP A 11 9.98 1.06 6.25
CA ASP A 11 8.76 0.81 7.00
C ASP A 11 7.71 1.94 6.95
N ASP A 12 8.11 3.21 6.84
CA ASP A 12 7.16 4.36 6.85
C ASP A 12 6.70 4.79 5.45
N ASP A 13 7.23 4.18 4.38
CA ASP A 13 6.84 4.50 3.01
C ASP A 13 5.36 4.22 2.79
N VAL A 14 4.63 5.26 2.37
CA VAL A 14 3.20 5.18 2.10
C VAL A 14 2.94 5.07 0.61
N LEU A 15 2.46 3.90 0.20
CA LEU A 15 2.05 3.54 -1.14
C LEU A 15 0.64 4.03 -1.46
N THR A 16 0.45 4.37 -2.72
CA THR A 16 -0.87 4.55 -3.35
C THR A 16 -1.40 3.23 -3.88
N VAL A 17 -2.66 3.22 -4.37
CA VAL A 17 -3.25 2.02 -5.01
C VAL A 17 -2.42 1.57 -6.21
N ASP A 18 -2.01 2.50 -7.07
CA ASP A 18 -1.22 2.21 -8.28
C ASP A 18 0.16 1.62 -7.95
N GLU A 19 0.81 2.16 -6.92
CA GLU A 19 2.08 1.60 -6.43
C GLU A 19 1.89 0.22 -5.80
N LEU A 20 0.78 0.00 -5.06
CA LEU A 20 0.45 -1.29 -4.48
C LEU A 20 0.15 -2.34 -5.55
N VAL A 21 -0.57 -1.96 -6.60
CA VAL A 21 -0.84 -2.77 -7.81
C VAL A 21 0.47 -3.21 -8.46
N THR A 22 1.36 -2.26 -8.70
CA THR A 22 2.69 -2.53 -9.27
C THR A 22 3.55 -3.41 -8.36
N TRP A 23 3.47 -3.16 -7.05
CA TRP A 23 4.30 -3.85 -6.07
C TRP A 23 3.84 -5.30 -5.83
N LEU A 24 2.54 -5.52 -5.62
CA LEU A 24 1.94 -6.86 -5.50
C LEU A 24 1.85 -7.59 -6.85
N ARG A 25 2.04 -6.88 -7.96
CA ARG A 25 1.82 -7.38 -9.33
C ARG A 25 0.39 -7.94 -9.50
N LEU A 26 -0.58 -7.29 -8.88
CA LEU A 26 -2.00 -7.64 -8.96
C LEU A 26 -2.74 -6.59 -9.79
N SER A 27 -3.91 -6.96 -10.33
CA SER A 27 -4.77 -6.00 -11.04
C SER A 27 -5.36 -4.97 -10.08
N GLU A 28 -5.57 -3.74 -10.56
CA GLU A 28 -6.20 -2.65 -9.78
C GLU A 28 -7.54 -3.07 -9.19
N SER A 29 -8.37 -3.81 -9.96
CA SER A 29 -9.64 -4.36 -9.50
C SER A 29 -9.48 -5.25 -8.27
N THR A 30 -8.45 -6.10 -8.25
CA THR A 30 -8.16 -6.99 -7.12
C THR A 30 -7.69 -6.20 -5.91
N VAL A 31 -6.76 -5.25 -6.11
CA VAL A 31 -6.26 -4.40 -5.03
C VAL A 31 -7.38 -3.55 -4.44
N LEU A 32 -8.19 -2.90 -5.26
CA LEU A 32 -9.36 -2.14 -4.80
C LEU A 32 -10.33 -3.01 -4.00
N LYS A 33 -10.54 -4.25 -4.44
CA LYS A 33 -11.39 -5.21 -3.73
C LYS A 33 -10.79 -5.54 -2.35
N LEU A 34 -9.51 -5.87 -2.28
CA LEU A 34 -8.79 -6.12 -1.03
C LEU A 34 -8.80 -4.91 -0.08
N LEU A 35 -8.65 -3.70 -0.61
CA LEU A 35 -8.74 -2.46 0.16
C LEU A 35 -10.16 -2.22 0.68
N SER A 36 -11.17 -2.47 -0.16
CA SER A 36 -12.58 -2.32 0.20
C SER A 36 -13.02 -3.35 1.24
N GLU A 37 -12.52 -4.59 1.14
CA GLU A 37 -12.73 -5.66 2.10
C GLU A 37 -11.87 -5.50 3.37
N ARG A 38 -11.00 -4.48 3.40
CA ARG A 38 -10.03 -4.21 4.48
C ARG A 38 -9.09 -5.39 4.77
N ALA A 39 -8.87 -6.24 3.76
CA ALA A 39 -7.91 -7.34 3.84
C ALA A 39 -6.47 -6.82 3.95
N ILE A 40 -6.17 -5.72 3.25
CA ILE A 40 -4.87 -5.05 3.32
C ILE A 40 -4.94 -3.88 4.32
N PRO A 41 -3.95 -3.72 5.22
CA PRO A 41 -3.88 -2.60 6.15
C PRO A 41 -3.64 -1.27 5.43
N ALA A 42 -4.73 -0.66 4.99
CA ALA A 42 -4.76 0.61 4.29
C ALA A 42 -5.73 1.59 4.94
N ARG A 43 -5.41 2.88 4.83
CA ARG A 43 -6.18 3.96 5.42
C ARG A 43 -6.70 4.87 4.33
N LYS A 44 -8.03 5.02 4.24
CA LYS A 44 -8.65 6.01 3.36
C LYS A 44 -8.48 7.40 3.97
N VAL A 45 -7.75 8.28 3.30
CA VAL A 45 -7.53 9.67 3.73
C VAL A 45 -8.05 10.59 2.64
N GLY A 46 -9.19 11.23 2.91
CA GLY A 46 -9.91 12.02 1.91
C GLY A 46 -10.39 11.15 0.74
N HIS A 47 -9.89 11.44 -0.46
CA HIS A 47 -10.22 10.71 -1.70
C HIS A 47 -9.19 9.64 -2.10
N GLN A 48 -8.12 9.46 -1.32
CA GLN A 48 -7.03 8.54 -1.67
C GLN A 48 -6.85 7.46 -0.62
N TRP A 49 -6.36 6.30 -1.05
CA TRP A 49 -5.91 5.24 -0.16
C TRP A 49 -4.43 5.44 0.16
N ARG A 50 -4.12 5.47 1.45
CA ARG A 50 -2.77 5.53 2.01
C ARG A 50 -2.44 4.14 2.56
N ILE A 51 -1.53 3.44 1.91
CA ILE A 51 -1.14 2.08 2.26
C ILE A 51 0.28 2.11 2.81
N ARG A 52 0.52 1.67 4.03
CA ARG A 52 1.91 1.64 4.55
C ARG A 52 2.62 0.38 4.07
N ARG A 53 3.76 0.52 3.39
CA ARG A 53 4.56 -0.60 2.87
C ARG A 53 4.94 -1.58 3.98
N GLY A 54 5.43 -1.09 5.12
CA GLY A 54 5.78 -1.94 6.26
C GLY A 54 4.62 -2.80 6.75
N ARG A 55 3.42 -2.22 6.84
CA ARG A 55 2.19 -2.95 7.23
C ARG A 55 1.75 -3.98 6.21
N VAL A 56 1.85 -3.69 4.90
CA VAL A 56 1.50 -4.68 3.88
C VAL A 56 2.53 -5.80 3.83
N ARG A 57 3.81 -5.51 4.06
CA ARG A 57 4.85 -6.53 4.17
C ARG A 57 4.58 -7.47 5.34
N ASP A 58 4.26 -6.92 6.51
CA ASP A 58 3.87 -7.68 7.72
C ASP A 58 2.64 -8.57 7.47
N TRP A 59 1.62 -8.01 6.80
CA TRP A 59 0.45 -8.77 6.36
C TRP A 59 0.79 -9.89 5.35
N LEU A 60 1.69 -9.63 4.39
CA LEU A 60 2.15 -10.65 3.43
C LEU A 60 2.93 -11.78 4.09
N ASP A 61 3.68 -11.47 5.15
CA ASP A 61 4.43 -12.46 5.94
C ASP A 61 3.49 -13.35 6.77
N GLY A 62 2.22 -12.98 6.91
CA GLY A 62 1.22 -13.75 7.64
C GLY A 62 1.31 -13.59 9.16
N HIS A 63 1.97 -12.54 9.64
CA HIS A 63 1.95 -12.15 11.04
C HIS A 63 0.63 -11.40 11.33
N GLU A 64 -0.33 -12.08 11.96
CA GLU A 64 -1.65 -11.57 12.36
C GLU A 64 -1.62 -10.71 13.63
#